data_AF-A0A1V3WFI5-F1
#
_entry.id   AF-A0A1V3WFI5-F1
#
_cell.length_a   1.000
_cell.length_b   1.000
_cell.length_c   1.000
_cell.angle_alpha   90.00
_cell.angle_beta   90.00
_cell.angle_gamma   90.00
#
_symmetry.space_group_name_H-M   'P 1'
#
loop_
_entity.id
_entity.type
_entity.pdbx_description
1 polymer ?
#
loop_
_entity_poly.entity_id
_entity_poly.type
_entity_poly.pdbx_seq_one_letter_code
_entity_poly.pdbx_strand_id
1 'polypeptide(L)' 'MTVTAEGVYWHPVAATDERALVSRIIEPLTPALDAVSRLFTEQWAQAAEAAALFPCA' A
#
# COMPACT_ATOMS: atom_id res chain seq x y z
N MET A 1 3.10 -4.12 3.82
CA MET A 1 3.03 -4.89 2.56
C MET A 1 3.01 -6.38 2.89
N THR A 2 2.44 -7.17 2.00
CA THR A 2 2.44 -8.64 2.07
C THR A 2 2.77 -9.20 0.68
N VAL A 3 3.63 -10.21 0.62
CA VAL A 3 3.96 -10.94 -0.62
C VAL A 3 3.41 -12.35 -0.50
N THR A 4 2.72 -12.80 -1.54
CA THR A 4 2.08 -14.13 -1.64
C THR A 4 2.43 -14.77 -2.98
N ALA A 5 2.02 -16.02 -3.20
CA ALA A 5 2.15 -16.66 -4.50
C ALA A 5 1.32 -15.96 -5.60
N GLU A 6 0.24 -15.28 -5.20
CA GLU A 6 -0.71 -14.60 -6.08
C GLU A 6 -0.27 -13.18 -6.44
N GLY A 7 0.66 -12.59 -5.66
CA GLY A 7 1.18 -11.25 -5.92
C GLY A 7 1.64 -10.49 -4.67
N VAL A 8 1.95 -9.22 -4.92
CA VAL A 8 2.40 -8.23 -3.94
C VAL A 8 1.24 -7.31 -3.59
N TYR A 9 0.97 -7.18 -2.30
CA TYR A 9 -0.07 -6.33 -1.74
C TYR A 9 0.54 -5.21 -0.90
N TRP A 10 0.05 -3.97 -1.05
CA TRP A 10 0.63 -2.83 -0.33
C TRP A 10 0.25 -2.81 1.15
N HIS A 11 -0.94 -3.28 1.51
CA HIS A 11 -1.43 -3.27 2.88
C HIS A 11 -1.24 -4.63 3.60
N PRO A 12 -0.65 -4.67 4.81
CA PRO A 12 -0.24 -5.92 5.46
C PRO A 12 -1.40 -6.86 5.85
N VAL A 13 -2.60 -6.32 6.11
CA VAL A 13 -3.79 -7.10 6.52
C VAL A 13 -4.66 -7.51 5.31
N ALA A 14 -4.33 -7.06 4.11
CA ALA A 14 -5.24 -7.10 2.96
C ALA A 14 -4.76 -8.00 1.82
N ALA A 15 -4.05 -9.09 2.13
CA ALA A 15 -3.57 -10.04 1.12
C ALA A 15 -4.68 -10.82 0.38
N THR A 16 -5.94 -10.50 0.68
CA THR A 16 -7.15 -11.01 0.02
C THR A 16 -8.00 -9.89 -0.60
N ASP A 17 -7.61 -8.62 -0.45
CA ASP A 17 -8.31 -7.48 -1.05
C ASP A 17 -7.64 -7.12 -2.38
N GLU A 18 -8.38 -7.23 -3.48
CA GLU A 18 -7.87 -6.86 -4.80
C GLU A 18 -7.50 -5.37 -4.90
N ARG A 19 -8.11 -4.51 -4.09
CA ARG A 19 -7.74 -3.08 -4.02
C ARG A 19 -6.38 -2.86 -3.36
N ALA A 20 -5.91 -3.86 -2.61
CA ALA A 20 -4.58 -3.85 -2.03
C ALA A 20 -3.52 -4.48 -2.95
N LEU A 21 -3.92 -5.09 -4.07
CA LEU A 21 -3.00 -5.73 -5.02
C LEU A 21 -2.25 -4.68 -5.83
N VAL A 22 -0.92 -4.71 -5.74
CA VAL A 22 -0.02 -3.81 -6.48
C VAL A 22 0.49 -4.46 -7.76
N SER A 23 0.84 -5.74 -7.67
CA SER A 23 1.43 -6.48 -8.78
C SER A 23 1.17 -7.98 -8.61
N ARG A 24 0.88 -8.69 -9.71
CA ARG A 24 0.91 -10.17 -9.75
C ARG A 24 2.29 -10.73 -10.10
N ILE A 25 3.21 -9.87 -10.51
CA ILE A 25 4.61 -10.21 -10.79
C ILE A 25 5.37 -10.10 -9.48
N ILE A 26 5.85 -11.24 -8.98
CA ILE A 26 6.59 -11.35 -7.71
C ILE A 26 8.10 -11.19 -7.90
N GLU A 27 8.62 -11.25 -9.13
CA GLU A 27 10.03 -10.98 -9.44
C GLU A 27 10.20 -10.30 -10.81
N PRO A 28 11.07 -9.28 -10.93
CA PRO A 28 11.81 -8.63 -9.84
C PRO A 28 10.87 -7.75 -8.98
N LEU A 29 11.14 -7.68 -7.66
CA LEU A 29 10.28 -6.95 -6.72
C LEU A 29 10.41 -5.41 -6.80
N THR A 30 11.48 -4.89 -7.38
CA THR A 30 11.78 -3.45 -7.41
C THR A 30 10.59 -2.59 -7.88
N PRO A 31 9.92 -2.90 -9.01
CA PRO A 31 8.77 -2.10 -9.45
C PRO A 31 7.58 -2.15 -8.48
N ALA A 32 7.39 -3.28 -7.80
CA ALA A 32 6.33 -3.42 -6.80
C ALA A 32 6.66 -2.61 -5.53
N LEU A 33 7.94 -2.56 -5.12
CA LEU A 33 8.39 -1.76 -3.99
C LEU A 33 8.23 -0.26 -4.25
N ASP A 34 8.56 0.20 -5.45
CA ASP A 34 8.38 1.60 -5.85
C ASP A 34 6.90 2.00 -5.78
N ALA A 35 6.01 1.13 -6.27
CA ALA A 35 4.57 1.35 -6.21
C ALA A 35 4.03 1.34 -4.76
N VAL A 36 4.49 0.42 -3.91
CA VAL A 36 4.13 0.38 -2.48
C VAL A 36 4.57 1.66 -1.77
N SER A 37 5.81 2.12 -2.02
CA SER A 37 6.35 3.36 -1.44
C SER A 37 5.48 4.57 -1.79
N ARG A 38 5.13 4.71 -3.07
CA ARG A 38 4.25 5.79 -3.55
C ARG A 38 2.87 5.76 -2.89
N LEU A 39 2.19 4.61 -2.89
CA LEU A 39 0.86 4.45 -2.28
C LEU A 39 0.89 4.76 -0.78
N PHE A 40 1.95 4.37 -0.10
CA PHE A 40 2.13 4.68 1.31
C PHE A 40 2.29 6.19 1.53
N THR A 41 3.13 6.88 0.75
CA THR A 41 3.26 8.34 0.83
C THR A 41 1.94 9.07 0.58
N GLU A 42 1.17 8.65 -0.43
CA GLU A 42 -0.15 9.21 -0.74
C GLU A 42 -1.13 9.03 0.43
N GLN A 43 -1.21 7.82 1.00
CA GLN A 43 -2.08 7.53 2.14
C GLN A 43 -1.71 8.32 3.39
N TRP A 44 -0.41 8.51 3.66
CA TRP A 44 0.06 9.29 4.81
C TRP A 44 -0.18 10.79 4.63
N ALA A 45 -0.04 11.32 3.42
CA ALA A 45 -0.39 12.70 3.14
C ALA A 45 -1.88 12.97 3.43
N GLN A 46 -2.77 12.06 3.01
CA GLN A 46 -4.20 12.16 3.30
C GLN A 46 -4.51 12.04 4.80
N ALA A 47 -3.84 11.11 5.50
CA ALA A 47 -4.02 10.96 6.94
C ALA A 47 -3.54 12.20 7.72
N ALA A 48 -2.42 12.80 7.30
CA ALA A 48 -1.90 14.04 7.89
C ALA A 48 -2.84 15.23 7.64
N GLU A 49 -3.40 15.33 6.43
CA GLU A 49 -4.42 16.34 6.10
C GLU A 49 -5.69 16.14 6.95
N ALA A 50 -6.18 14.91 7.05
CA ALA A 50 -7.34 14.59 7.88
C ALA A 50 -7.11 14.89 9.36
N ALA A 51 -5.91 14.56 9.89
CA ALA A 51 -5.54 14.87 11.27
C ALA A 51 -5.38 16.39 11.51
N ALA A 52 -4.93 17.15 10.51
CA ALA A 52 -4.89 18.61 10.57
C ALA A 52 -6.29 19.24 10.58
N LEU A 53 -7.24 18.66 9.84
CA LEU A 53 -8.64 19.11 9.80
C LEU A 53 -9.43 18.66 11.03
N PHE A 54 -9.08 17.51 11.62
CA PHE A 54 -9.75 16.91 12.76
C PHE A 54 -8.73 16.43 13.82
N PRO A 55 -8.24 17.32 14.70
CA PRO A 55 -7.12 17.05 15.61
C PRO A 55 -7.35 15.97 16.69
N CYS A 56 -8.54 15.37 16.75
CA CYS A 56 -8.97 14.50 17.84
C CYS A 56 -9.52 13.13 17.37
N ALA A 57 -9.26 12.73 16.12
CA ALA A 57 -9.66 11.42 15.59
C ALA A 57 -8.59 10.34 15.80
#